data_AF-A0A4Q1FNN0-F1
#
_entry.id   AF-A0A4Q1FNN0-F1
#
_cell.length_a   1.000
_cell.length_b   1.000
_cell.length_c   1.000
_cell.angle_alpha   90.00
_cell.angle_beta   90.00
_cell.angle_gamma   90.00
#
_symmetry.space_group_name_H-M   'P 1'
#
loop_
_entity.id
_entity.type
_entity.pdbx_description
1 polymer ?
#
loop_
_entity_poly.entity_id
_entity_poly.type
_entity_poly.pdbx_seq_one_letter_code
_entity_poly.pdbx_strand_id
1 'polypeptide(L)'
;MKDKVEIEWSCHLANQKAAWYQFNLALDIPEANEDEYKYSFKRNSEILDRMSLVIDGGVKNIDSKSINTSAKFIGKFLRDTEVYLGEIFFDKNSPNSKRLHVLGGKGISKSSKNEIALDFANNDGWYDDTSDGPVTAILKFNNKEINVKPAWVICAPPDYAPMQQSVRTMWDLMRDLSVRELNLPSPLSPSFSYDIFPIFKRMTELQWVNKGFLTTFGFNGAYHFNENIWIEKLRDGTMNNLEFRRQMFNQFRQFELPGSQSPALWPWLYGDATEIVGTGSPRQHSTLTALQIKMLHQWVDGNFIDDWDKYKTNYMSPKSIDEYPVQEQADLLTRAALDFCLADAFHPGCEMTWPVRISSMYDSPFRFKFDRDHLIKDNLDYGPFIDQTLLNKIVNPFEFQVPGGITRWMAIPWQTDTASCKDGYDSSYDSYIPTFWPARVPNEIITYKQFKALQEQQGNPQQQLEIFNQRFEWLEDLPGNPTIYSPYEEIINKMITHFDAVGTVLPMKLEEKITNNDSTKIPDTVQVALTSSYTKIINIILKETRQKLIDKVTKDKVIEIISDNVLNSFTLQIDGDIKKEAEHLLNNSEELENLLSKVQQTNKDLQIEYVKPNQKIVTIHERFRRRFNS
;
A
#
# COMPACT_ATOMS: atom_id res chain seq x y z
N MET A 1 42.55 -15.53 -10.16
CA MET A 1 41.79 -15.76 -8.90
C MET A 1 40.38 -15.27 -9.15
N LYS A 2 39.33 -16.02 -8.76
CA LYS A 2 37.96 -15.49 -8.86
C LYS A 2 37.85 -14.31 -7.88
N ASP A 3 37.26 -13.21 -8.31
CA ASP A 3 36.96 -12.08 -7.42
C ASP A 3 36.12 -12.57 -6.24
N LYS A 4 36.48 -12.13 -5.02
CA LYS A 4 35.82 -12.53 -3.77
C LYS A 4 34.98 -11.36 -3.27
N VAL A 5 33.66 -11.54 -3.28
CA VAL A 5 32.69 -10.60 -2.71
C VAL A 5 32.15 -11.19 -1.41
N GLU A 6 32.24 -10.42 -0.32
CA GLU A 6 31.64 -10.74 0.97
C GLU A 6 30.72 -9.60 1.38
N ILE A 7 29.51 -9.93 1.83
CA ILE A 7 28.56 -8.97 2.36
C ILE A 7 27.95 -9.51 3.65
N GLU A 8 27.89 -8.66 4.66
CA GLU A 8 27.17 -8.85 5.90
C GLU A 8 26.14 -7.73 6.01
N TRP A 9 24.89 -8.09 6.21
CA TRP A 9 23.80 -7.14 6.44
C TRP A 9 23.52 -7.02 7.92
N SER A 10 23.20 -5.82 8.37
CA SER A 10 22.71 -5.52 9.71
C SER A 10 21.38 -4.77 9.60
N CYS A 11 20.38 -5.19 10.36
CA CYS A 11 19.09 -4.50 10.46
C CYS A 11 18.72 -4.36 11.94
N HIS A 12 18.03 -3.28 12.31
CA HIS A 12 17.56 -3.01 13.68
C HIS A 12 16.12 -2.54 13.62
N LEU A 13 15.16 -3.35 14.07
CA LEU A 13 13.75 -2.98 14.10
C LEU A 13 13.31 -2.62 15.52
N ALA A 14 12.55 -1.54 15.65
CA ALA A 14 11.85 -1.19 16.88
C ALA A 14 10.50 -0.54 16.62
N ASN A 15 9.66 -0.51 17.65
CA ASN A 15 8.39 0.19 17.72
C ASN A 15 8.38 1.11 18.93
N GLN A 16 8.15 2.41 18.73
CA GLN A 16 8.11 3.40 19.80
C GLN A 16 6.72 4.04 19.99
N LYS A 17 5.68 3.57 19.30
CA LYS A 17 4.36 4.21 19.27
C LYS A 17 3.76 4.43 20.66
N ALA A 18 3.88 3.43 21.55
CA ALA A 18 3.35 3.50 22.91
C ALA A 18 4.15 4.47 23.80
N ALA A 19 5.43 4.65 23.49
CA ALA A 19 6.33 5.55 24.20
C ALA A 19 6.21 7.00 23.73
N TRP A 20 5.58 7.23 22.57
CA TRP A 20 5.51 8.52 21.89
C TRP A 20 4.35 9.41 22.35
N TYR A 21 4.16 10.53 21.65
CA TYR A 21 3.06 11.46 21.84
C TYR A 21 1.82 11.02 21.07
N GLN A 22 0.68 11.53 21.52
CA GLN A 22 -0.60 11.41 20.83
C GLN A 22 -0.51 11.98 19.42
N PHE A 23 -1.29 11.42 18.51
CA PHE A 23 -1.55 12.05 17.23
C PHE A 23 -2.88 12.78 17.33
N ASN A 24 -2.86 14.11 17.21
CA ASN A 24 -4.08 14.91 17.07
C ASN A 24 -4.19 15.42 15.64
N LEU A 25 -3.14 16.13 15.19
CA LEU A 25 -3.02 16.66 13.85
C LEU A 25 -1.55 16.70 13.42
N ALA A 26 -1.30 16.80 12.13
CA ALA A 26 0.05 17.02 11.61
C ALA A 26 0.60 18.36 12.13
N LEU A 27 1.72 18.37 12.86
CA LEU A 27 2.19 19.59 13.55
C LEU A 27 2.74 20.66 12.59
N ASP A 28 2.98 20.32 11.33
CA ASP A 28 3.54 21.21 10.31
C ASP A 28 2.50 21.95 9.47
N ILE A 29 1.21 21.85 9.82
CA ILE A 29 0.14 22.68 9.25
C ILE A 29 -0.33 23.75 10.25
N PRO A 30 -0.80 24.92 9.78
CA PRO A 30 -1.25 26.00 10.65
C PRO A 30 -2.36 25.62 11.65
N GLU A 31 -3.27 24.72 11.26
CA GLU A 31 -4.42 24.26 12.05
C GLU A 31 -3.99 23.54 13.33
N ALA A 32 -2.77 22.98 13.36
CA ALA A 32 -2.23 22.35 14.56
C ALA A 32 -1.95 23.34 15.72
N ASN A 33 -2.09 24.66 15.51
CA ASN A 33 -2.03 25.66 16.57
C ASN A 33 -3.39 26.03 17.17
N GLU A 34 -4.49 25.54 16.61
CA GLU A 34 -5.83 25.76 17.15
C GLU A 34 -5.95 25.11 18.54
N ASP A 35 -6.67 25.77 19.46
CA ASP A 35 -6.66 25.41 20.89
C ASP A 35 -7.05 23.95 21.17
N GLU A 36 -7.87 23.35 20.30
CA GLU A 36 -8.30 21.94 20.39
C GLU A 36 -7.17 20.95 20.08
N TYR A 37 -6.32 21.25 19.10
CA TYR A 37 -5.29 20.33 18.58
C TYR A 37 -3.87 20.66 19.05
N LYS A 38 -3.70 21.84 19.64
CA LYS A 38 -2.40 22.46 19.95
C LYS A 38 -1.42 21.57 20.70
N TYR A 39 -1.91 20.75 21.62
CA TYR A 39 -1.05 19.95 22.49
C TYR A 39 -1.27 18.46 22.30
N SER A 40 -0.25 17.79 21.78
CA SER A 40 -0.18 16.32 21.77
C SER A 40 0.54 15.85 23.02
N PHE A 41 -0.19 15.26 23.97
CA PHE A 41 0.39 14.77 25.23
C PHE A 41 1.07 13.41 25.03
N LYS A 42 1.89 12.98 25.98
CA LYS A 42 2.47 11.63 25.94
C LYS A 42 1.36 10.58 26.01
N ARG A 43 1.42 9.56 25.14
CA ARG A 43 0.69 8.31 25.34
C ARG A 43 1.24 7.60 26.58
N ASN A 44 0.40 6.86 27.30
CA ASN A 44 0.77 6.16 28.53
C ASN A 44 1.44 7.11 29.54
N SER A 45 0.90 8.31 29.72
CA SER A 45 1.56 9.40 30.48
C SER A 45 1.85 9.04 31.94
N GLU A 46 1.15 8.05 32.50
CA GLU A 46 1.35 7.53 33.85
C GLU A 46 2.62 6.68 34.00
N ILE A 47 3.19 6.19 32.89
CA ILE A 47 4.36 5.31 32.89
C ILE A 47 5.63 6.16 32.76
N LEU A 48 6.38 6.25 33.88
CA LEU A 48 7.63 7.02 33.97
C LEU A 48 8.80 6.38 33.22
N ASP A 49 8.90 5.05 33.24
CA ASP A 49 9.92 4.32 32.49
C ASP A 49 9.54 4.23 31.00
N ARG A 50 9.84 5.29 30.25
CA ARG A 50 9.50 5.39 28.83
C ARG A 50 10.14 4.30 27.98
N MET A 51 11.33 3.82 28.35
CA MET A 51 12.00 2.74 27.61
C MET A 51 11.23 1.41 27.72
N SER A 52 10.49 1.18 28.80
CA SER A 52 9.66 -0.02 28.92
C SER A 52 8.50 -0.08 27.92
N LEU A 53 8.10 1.06 27.34
CA LEU A 53 7.06 1.15 26.32
C LEU A 53 7.58 0.94 24.89
N VAL A 54 8.91 0.96 24.72
CA VAL A 54 9.54 0.69 23.42
C VAL A 54 9.71 -0.82 23.25
N ILE A 55 9.24 -1.32 22.12
CA ILE A 55 9.54 -2.69 21.70
C ILE A 55 10.77 -2.63 20.81
N ASP A 56 11.94 -2.95 21.37
CA ASP A 56 13.20 -2.96 20.64
C ASP A 56 13.65 -4.40 20.34
N GLY A 57 13.68 -4.78 19.06
CA GLY A 57 14.14 -6.10 18.62
C GLY A 57 15.67 -6.26 18.58
N GLY A 58 16.40 -5.17 18.76
CA GLY A 58 17.85 -5.07 18.69
C GLY A 58 18.41 -5.25 17.28
N VAL A 59 19.72 -5.07 17.13
CA VAL A 59 20.43 -5.31 15.87
C VAL A 59 20.52 -6.82 15.60
N LYS A 60 20.21 -7.22 14.36
CA LYS A 60 20.44 -8.57 13.84
C LYS A 60 21.34 -8.50 12.62
N ASN A 61 22.29 -9.44 12.56
CA ASN A 61 23.24 -9.55 11.47
C ASN A 61 23.01 -10.85 10.71
N ILE A 62 23.20 -10.82 9.40
CA ILE A 62 23.18 -12.01 8.55
C ILE A 62 24.27 -11.92 7.48
N ASP A 63 25.05 -12.99 7.32
CA ASP A 63 26.12 -13.06 6.33
C ASP A 63 25.90 -14.25 5.37
N SER A 64 26.74 -14.32 4.34
CA SER A 64 26.67 -15.37 3.33
C SER A 64 26.76 -16.82 3.85
N LYS A 65 27.15 -17.06 5.11
CA LYS A 65 27.18 -18.39 5.75
C LYS A 65 25.84 -18.74 6.40
N SER A 66 24.94 -17.77 6.56
CA SER A 66 23.63 -17.89 7.19
C SER A 66 22.48 -18.23 6.23
N ILE A 67 22.76 -18.78 5.03
CA ILE A 67 21.77 -19.05 3.95
C ILE A 67 20.53 -19.87 4.40
N ASN A 68 20.63 -20.65 5.48
CA ASN A 68 19.53 -21.49 5.98
C ASN A 68 18.89 -21.01 7.29
N THR A 69 19.29 -19.86 7.81
CA THR A 69 18.82 -19.33 9.10
C THR A 69 18.15 -17.97 8.92
N SER A 70 17.08 -17.73 9.66
CA SER A 70 16.53 -16.39 9.84
C SER A 70 16.94 -15.82 11.20
N ALA A 71 17.15 -14.51 11.25
CA ALA A 71 17.37 -13.80 12.50
C ALA A 71 16.12 -13.00 12.84
N LYS A 72 15.49 -13.34 13.97
CA LYS A 72 14.23 -12.76 14.42
C LYS A 72 14.45 -11.54 15.31
N PHE A 73 13.61 -10.53 15.13
CA PHE A 73 13.49 -9.37 16.01
C PHE A 73 12.39 -9.65 17.03
N ILE A 74 12.78 -9.80 18.29
CA ILE A 74 11.86 -10.00 19.40
C ILE A 74 12.21 -8.96 20.46
N GLY A 75 11.33 -7.99 20.64
CA GLY A 75 11.42 -7.00 21.71
C GLY A 75 10.48 -7.32 22.85
N LYS A 76 10.43 -6.45 23.86
CA LYS A 76 9.51 -6.61 25.00
C LYS A 76 8.76 -5.33 25.30
N PHE A 77 7.44 -5.43 25.39
CA PHE A 77 6.57 -4.38 25.91
C PHE A 77 6.41 -4.53 27.43
N LEU A 78 6.53 -3.42 28.17
CA LEU A 78 6.51 -3.35 29.64
C LEU A 78 7.44 -4.38 30.30
N ARG A 79 8.59 -4.63 29.67
CA ARG A 79 9.67 -5.56 30.11
C ARG A 79 9.33 -7.06 30.08
N ASP A 80 8.06 -7.44 30.13
CA ASP A 80 7.66 -8.84 30.34
C ASP A 80 6.88 -9.44 29.16
N THR A 81 6.35 -8.62 28.25
CA THR A 81 5.54 -9.10 27.12
C THR A 81 6.39 -9.17 25.86
N GLU A 82 6.76 -10.37 25.42
CA GLU A 82 7.50 -10.54 24.17
C GLU A 82 6.64 -10.19 22.95
N VAL A 83 7.23 -9.43 22.02
CA VAL A 83 6.59 -9.04 20.77
C VAL A 83 7.55 -9.31 19.61
N TYR A 84 7.05 -10.05 18.62
CA TYR A 84 7.78 -10.35 17.39
C TYR A 84 7.61 -9.22 16.39
N LEU A 85 8.70 -8.56 16.01
CA LEU A 85 8.67 -7.43 15.06
C LEU A 85 9.01 -7.83 13.62
N GLY A 86 9.51 -9.05 13.41
CA GLY A 86 9.92 -9.49 12.09
C GLY A 86 11.14 -10.40 12.08
N GLU A 87 11.66 -10.65 10.89
CA GLU A 87 12.89 -11.41 10.68
C GLU A 87 13.63 -11.03 9.40
N ILE A 88 14.96 -11.25 9.39
CA ILE A 88 15.79 -11.16 8.20
C ILE A 88 16.32 -12.52 7.77
N PHE A 89 16.43 -12.74 6.46
CA PHE A 89 16.99 -13.96 5.86
C PHE A 89 17.48 -13.74 4.43
N PHE A 90 18.19 -14.73 3.88
CA PHE A 90 18.48 -14.86 2.45
C PHE A 90 17.52 -15.86 1.81
N ASP A 91 17.07 -15.61 0.58
CA ASP A 91 16.20 -16.54 -0.14
C ASP A 91 16.89 -17.90 -0.35
N LYS A 92 16.28 -18.95 0.22
CA LYS A 92 16.74 -20.33 0.14
C LYS A 92 16.68 -20.90 -1.27
N ASN A 93 15.76 -20.39 -2.09
CA ASN A 93 15.59 -20.82 -3.48
C ASN A 93 16.63 -20.17 -4.42
N SER A 94 17.30 -19.14 -3.94
CA SER A 94 18.34 -18.40 -4.66
C SER A 94 19.64 -18.38 -3.85
N PRO A 95 20.30 -19.53 -3.57
CA PRO A 95 21.42 -19.61 -2.62
C PRO A 95 22.67 -18.79 -3.01
N ASN A 96 22.77 -18.40 -4.29
CA ASN A 96 23.82 -17.51 -4.78
C ASN A 96 23.45 -16.02 -4.64
N SER A 97 22.18 -15.69 -4.42
CA SER A 97 21.72 -14.34 -4.14
C SER A 97 22.24 -13.88 -2.78
N LYS A 98 22.77 -12.66 -2.74
CA LYS A 98 23.18 -11.97 -1.51
C LYS A 98 22.22 -10.83 -1.14
N ARG A 99 20.98 -10.90 -1.65
CA ARG A 99 19.90 -9.93 -1.37
C ARG A 99 19.28 -10.21 -0.01
N LEU A 100 19.23 -9.19 0.84
CA LEU A 100 18.55 -9.27 2.12
C LEU A 100 17.03 -9.29 1.92
N HIS A 101 16.34 -10.22 2.57
CA HIS A 101 14.89 -10.20 2.73
C HIS A 101 14.56 -9.81 4.17
N VAL A 102 13.58 -8.93 4.34
CA VAL A 102 13.05 -8.50 5.64
C VAL A 102 11.55 -8.74 5.63
N LEU A 103 11.03 -9.41 6.66
CA LEU A 103 9.59 -9.55 6.92
C LEU A 103 9.26 -8.79 8.20
N GLY A 104 8.08 -8.16 8.22
CA GLY A 104 7.57 -7.47 9.40
C GLY A 104 6.90 -8.38 10.42
N GLY A 105 6.18 -7.77 11.36
CA GLY A 105 5.35 -8.42 12.36
C GLY A 105 4.23 -9.28 11.76
N LYS A 106 3.43 -9.88 12.63
CA LYS A 106 2.30 -10.76 12.27
C LYS A 106 0.96 -10.04 12.26
N GLY A 107 0.93 -8.72 12.50
CA GLY A 107 -0.29 -7.94 12.65
C GLY A 107 -0.97 -8.13 14.02
N ILE A 108 -0.22 -8.55 15.04
CA ILE A 108 -0.76 -8.79 16.38
C ILE A 108 -0.70 -7.49 17.21
N SER A 109 -1.87 -7.09 17.72
CA SER A 109 -2.04 -5.95 18.61
C SER A 109 -2.76 -6.36 19.88
N LYS A 110 -2.35 -5.84 21.04
CA LYS A 110 -2.98 -6.18 22.33
C LYS A 110 -2.93 -5.01 23.32
N SER A 111 -3.92 -4.98 24.22
CA SER A 111 -3.88 -4.18 25.44
C SER A 111 -3.18 -4.95 26.56
N SER A 112 -2.26 -4.29 27.26
CA SER A 112 -1.64 -4.84 28.49
C SER A 112 -2.63 -5.01 29.65
N LYS A 113 -3.77 -4.30 29.61
CA LYS A 113 -4.83 -4.34 30.62
C LYS A 113 -6.06 -5.14 30.15
N ASN A 114 -6.02 -5.72 28.94
CA ASN A 114 -7.17 -6.32 28.25
C ASN A 114 -8.37 -5.35 28.11
N GLU A 115 -8.08 -4.06 27.99
CA GLU A 115 -9.09 -3.02 27.70
C GLU A 115 -9.41 -3.00 26.20
N ILE A 116 -10.61 -2.53 25.84
CA ILE A 116 -10.97 -2.26 24.45
C ILE A 116 -10.29 -0.99 23.94
N ALA A 117 -10.09 -0.87 22.64
CA ALA A 117 -9.72 0.40 22.02
C ALA A 117 -10.93 1.32 21.93
N LEU A 118 -10.71 2.61 22.11
CA LEU A 118 -11.76 3.65 22.13
C LEU A 118 -11.51 4.76 21.09
N ASP A 119 -10.26 4.93 20.68
CA ASP A 119 -9.83 6.00 19.78
C ASP A 119 -9.17 5.44 18.52
N PHE A 120 -9.21 6.18 17.41
CA PHE A 120 -8.61 5.74 16.15
C PHE A 120 -7.07 5.67 16.24
N ALA A 121 -6.44 6.55 17.03
CA ALA A 121 -4.98 6.68 17.05
C ALA A 121 -4.34 6.49 18.43
N ASN A 122 -5.02 6.86 19.52
CA ASN A 122 -4.42 7.09 20.83
C ASN A 122 -5.04 6.20 21.91
N ASN A 123 -4.63 4.94 21.94
CA ASN A 123 -5.11 3.99 22.95
C ASN A 123 -4.00 3.67 23.96
N ASP A 124 -4.12 4.22 25.17
CA ASP A 124 -3.18 3.93 26.26
C ASP A 124 -3.27 2.45 26.69
N GLY A 125 -2.14 1.90 27.12
CA GLY A 125 -1.97 0.48 27.49
C GLY A 125 -1.82 -0.48 26.31
N TRP A 126 -1.97 -0.01 25.06
CA TRP A 126 -1.85 -0.85 23.85
C TRP A 126 -0.45 -0.92 23.26
N TYR A 127 -0.19 -2.00 22.54
CA TYR A 127 0.95 -2.16 21.64
C TYR A 127 0.56 -2.92 20.37
N ASP A 128 1.36 -2.75 19.32
CA ASP A 128 1.28 -3.51 18.07
C ASP A 128 2.68 -3.98 17.64
N ASP A 129 2.76 -4.71 16.52
CA ASP A 129 3.99 -5.28 15.98
C ASP A 129 4.46 -4.65 14.66
N THR A 130 3.96 -3.45 14.34
CA THR A 130 4.59 -2.61 13.31
C THR A 130 5.99 -2.20 13.77
N SER A 131 6.88 -1.88 12.85
CA SER A 131 8.23 -1.42 13.22
C SER A 131 8.92 -0.74 12.06
N ASP A 132 10.01 -0.05 12.35
CA ASP A 132 10.91 0.46 11.33
C ASP A 132 12.34 0.51 11.86
N GLY A 133 13.30 0.65 10.95
CA GLY A 133 14.66 0.98 11.35
C GLY A 133 15.72 0.83 10.26
N PRO A 134 16.99 1.09 10.62
CA PRO A 134 18.10 1.15 9.68
C PRO A 134 18.48 -0.22 9.15
N VAL A 135 18.82 -0.26 7.87
CA VAL A 135 19.48 -1.39 7.20
C VAL A 135 20.85 -0.92 6.74
N THR A 136 21.89 -1.60 7.20
CA THR A 136 23.29 -1.28 6.86
C THR A 136 24.01 -2.53 6.36
N ALA A 137 25.15 -2.35 5.69
CA ALA A 137 25.95 -3.48 5.24
C ALA A 137 27.45 -3.20 5.36
N ILE A 138 28.21 -4.26 5.62
CA ILE A 138 29.66 -4.28 5.46
C ILE A 138 29.94 -5.07 4.18
N LEU A 139 30.46 -4.37 3.15
CA LEU A 139 30.79 -4.96 1.85
C LEU A 139 32.31 -5.02 1.68
N LYS A 140 32.84 -6.21 1.39
CA LYS A 140 34.25 -6.41 1.05
C LYS A 140 34.39 -6.96 -0.37
N PHE A 141 35.17 -6.28 -1.20
CA PHE A 141 35.57 -6.72 -2.53
C PHE A 141 37.07 -6.98 -2.52
N ASN A 142 37.48 -8.23 -2.78
CA ASN A 142 38.88 -8.66 -2.73
C ASN A 142 39.58 -8.23 -1.42
N ASN A 143 38.90 -8.45 -0.29
CA ASN A 143 39.29 -8.07 1.08
C ASN A 143 39.40 -6.56 1.36
N LYS A 144 39.03 -5.69 0.41
CA LYS A 144 38.92 -4.25 0.64
C LYS A 144 37.48 -3.88 0.96
N GLU A 145 37.29 -3.17 2.07
CA GLU A 145 35.98 -2.65 2.45
C GLU A 145 35.54 -1.52 1.51
N ILE A 146 34.27 -1.56 1.14
CA ILE A 146 33.61 -0.54 0.32
C ILE A 146 32.64 0.21 1.22
N ASN A 147 32.66 1.54 1.16
CA ASN A 147 31.70 2.35 1.88
C ASN A 147 30.28 2.14 1.30
N VAL A 148 29.33 1.75 2.15
CA VAL A 148 27.94 1.52 1.78
C VAL A 148 27.06 2.51 2.53
N LYS A 149 26.21 3.25 1.80
CA LYS A 149 25.22 4.12 2.44
C LYS A 149 24.10 3.28 3.06
N PRO A 150 23.60 3.65 4.25
CA PRO A 150 22.49 2.95 4.89
C PRO A 150 21.18 3.13 4.10
N ALA A 151 20.24 2.22 4.34
CA ALA A 151 18.85 2.28 3.92
C ALA A 151 17.94 2.20 5.16
N TRP A 152 16.63 2.24 4.95
CA TRP A 152 15.63 2.10 6.01
C TRP A 152 14.56 1.10 5.56
N VAL A 153 14.05 0.32 6.51
CA VAL A 153 12.91 -0.56 6.29
C VAL A 153 11.76 -0.11 7.19
N ILE A 154 10.54 -0.19 6.67
CA ILE A 154 9.31 0.17 7.37
C ILE A 154 8.35 -1.00 7.19
N CYS A 155 7.88 -1.55 8.31
CA CYS A 155 6.91 -2.63 8.38
C CYS A 155 5.56 -2.03 8.77
N ALA A 156 4.75 -1.75 7.74
CA ALA A 156 3.48 -1.06 7.80
C ALA A 156 2.28 -2.04 7.83
N PRO A 157 1.04 -1.55 8.02
CA PRO A 157 -0.18 -2.32 7.80
C PRO A 157 -0.24 -3.02 6.43
N PRO A 158 -1.08 -4.07 6.28
CA PRO A 158 -1.31 -4.70 4.98
C PRO A 158 -1.83 -3.73 3.93
N ASP A 159 -1.45 -3.99 2.69
CA ASP A 159 -2.00 -3.34 1.52
C ASP A 159 -3.18 -4.18 0.99
N TYR A 160 -4.40 -3.75 1.28
CA TYR A 160 -5.61 -4.48 0.89
C TYR A 160 -6.01 -4.25 -0.57
N ALA A 161 -5.29 -3.41 -1.31
CA ALA A 161 -5.52 -3.17 -2.73
C ALA A 161 -4.19 -2.93 -3.47
N PRO A 162 -3.32 -3.95 -3.58
CA PRO A 162 -1.92 -3.79 -3.97
C PRO A 162 -1.67 -3.36 -5.41
N MET A 163 -2.72 -3.25 -6.21
CA MET A 163 -2.65 -2.71 -7.56
C MET A 163 -3.11 -1.26 -7.66
N GLN A 164 -3.54 -0.66 -6.55
CA GLN A 164 -4.06 0.70 -6.49
C GLN A 164 -2.99 1.65 -5.98
N GLN A 165 -3.00 2.86 -6.52
CA GLN A 165 -2.17 3.96 -6.08
C GLN A 165 -3.08 5.13 -5.71
N SER A 166 -2.76 5.84 -4.63
CA SER A 166 -3.39 7.14 -4.38
C SER A 166 -2.97 8.15 -5.45
N VAL A 167 -3.81 9.15 -5.72
CA VAL A 167 -3.53 10.20 -6.72
C VAL A 167 -2.15 10.84 -6.47
N ARG A 168 -1.83 11.07 -5.19
CA ARG A 168 -0.51 11.48 -4.72
C ARG A 168 0.12 10.36 -3.88
N THR A 169 1.27 9.88 -4.32
CA THR A 169 2.02 8.79 -3.67
C THR A 169 3.13 9.35 -2.79
N MET A 170 3.68 8.52 -1.89
CA MET A 170 4.86 8.88 -1.11
C MET A 170 6.07 9.18 -2.00
N TRP A 171 6.20 8.49 -3.15
CA TRP A 171 7.19 8.83 -4.15
C TRP A 171 7.04 10.28 -4.65
N ASP A 172 5.82 10.71 -4.96
CA ASP A 172 5.54 12.06 -5.46
C ASP A 172 5.91 13.12 -4.41
N LEU A 173 5.52 12.89 -3.14
CA LEU A 173 5.83 13.78 -2.02
C LEU A 173 7.34 13.88 -1.76
N MET A 174 8.03 12.75 -1.65
CA MET A 174 9.47 12.74 -1.35
C MET A 174 10.30 13.26 -2.53
N ARG A 175 9.85 13.05 -3.78
CA ARG A 175 10.47 13.64 -4.97
C ARG A 175 10.32 15.16 -4.97
N ASP A 176 9.13 15.67 -4.67
CA ASP A 176 8.89 17.11 -4.55
C ASP A 176 9.80 17.75 -3.49
N LEU A 177 9.83 17.19 -2.28
CA LEU A 177 10.73 17.62 -1.21
C LEU A 177 12.20 17.60 -1.67
N SER A 178 12.60 16.52 -2.34
CA SER A 178 13.98 16.36 -2.80
C SER A 178 14.38 17.41 -3.84
N VAL A 179 13.46 17.79 -4.72
CA VAL A 179 13.69 18.86 -5.72
C VAL A 179 13.78 20.23 -5.06
N ARG A 180 12.92 20.51 -4.08
CA ARG A 180 12.88 21.82 -3.42
C ARG A 180 14.05 22.02 -2.45
N GLU A 181 14.36 21.01 -1.65
CA GLU A 181 15.19 21.17 -0.44
C GLU A 181 16.48 20.31 -0.44
N LEU A 182 16.58 19.27 -1.29
CA LEU A 182 17.69 18.29 -1.24
C LEU A 182 18.52 18.23 -2.53
N ASN A 183 18.50 19.30 -3.33
CA ASN A 183 19.27 19.45 -4.56
C ASN A 183 19.05 18.36 -5.63
N LEU A 184 17.92 17.67 -5.61
CA LEU A 184 17.54 16.80 -6.73
C LEU A 184 17.19 17.68 -7.93
N PRO A 185 17.81 17.48 -9.12
CA PRO A 185 17.48 18.30 -10.28
C PRO A 185 16.01 18.22 -10.66
N SER A 186 15.35 19.37 -10.80
CA SER A 186 14.01 19.47 -11.39
C SER A 186 14.12 19.16 -12.90
N PRO A 187 13.24 18.33 -13.48
CA PRO A 187 13.25 18.10 -14.91
C PRO A 187 12.93 19.39 -15.69
N LEU A 188 13.62 19.60 -16.81
CA LEU A 188 13.41 20.78 -17.68
C LEU A 188 12.03 20.79 -18.35
N SER A 189 11.50 19.60 -18.63
CA SER A 189 10.14 19.40 -19.16
C SER A 189 9.60 18.08 -18.60
N PRO A 190 8.31 18.03 -18.20
CA PRO A 190 7.69 16.79 -17.74
C PRO A 190 7.55 15.78 -18.87
N SER A 191 7.66 14.50 -18.52
CA SER A 191 7.20 13.38 -19.35
C SER A 191 5.68 13.25 -19.26
N PHE A 192 5.01 13.08 -20.40
CA PHE A 192 3.59 12.76 -20.41
C PHE A 192 3.32 11.47 -19.63
N SER A 193 4.06 10.41 -19.91
CA SER A 193 3.77 9.07 -19.37
C SER A 193 4.16 8.90 -17.90
N TYR A 194 5.19 9.60 -17.44
CA TYR A 194 5.74 9.43 -16.09
C TYR A 194 5.40 10.55 -15.11
N ASP A 195 5.08 11.76 -15.59
CA ASP A 195 4.81 12.92 -14.72
C ASP A 195 3.37 13.43 -14.80
N ILE A 196 2.72 13.36 -15.98
CA ILE A 196 1.38 13.93 -16.20
C ILE A 196 0.28 12.88 -16.12
N PHE A 197 0.33 11.87 -17.00
CA PHE A 197 -0.70 10.84 -17.11
C PHE A 197 -0.97 10.08 -15.80
N PRO A 198 0.03 9.75 -14.96
CA PRO A 198 -0.22 9.06 -13.69
C PRO A 198 -1.22 9.78 -12.77
N ILE A 199 -1.25 11.11 -12.76
CA ILE A 199 -2.21 11.89 -11.95
C ILE A 199 -3.65 11.55 -12.33
N PHE A 200 -3.93 11.51 -13.63
CA PHE A 200 -5.26 11.20 -14.18
C PHE A 200 -5.58 9.71 -14.10
N LYS A 201 -4.61 8.87 -14.46
CA LYS A 201 -4.73 7.41 -14.44
C LYS A 201 -5.15 6.89 -13.07
N ARG A 202 -4.51 7.38 -12.01
CA ARG A 202 -4.77 6.94 -10.64
C ARG A 202 -6.20 7.29 -10.18
N MET A 203 -6.75 8.44 -10.59
CA MET A 203 -8.17 8.76 -10.32
C MET A 203 -9.12 7.72 -10.95
N THR A 204 -8.86 7.31 -12.19
CA THR A 204 -9.64 6.24 -12.84
C THR A 204 -9.44 4.89 -12.16
N GLU A 205 -8.24 4.56 -11.71
CA GLU A 205 -7.94 3.25 -11.10
C GLU A 205 -8.61 3.07 -9.73
N LEU A 206 -8.80 4.16 -8.98
CA LEU A 206 -9.56 4.15 -7.72
C LEU A 206 -11.02 3.68 -7.85
N GLN A 207 -11.58 3.53 -9.08
CA GLN A 207 -12.91 2.97 -9.32
C GLN A 207 -13.15 1.57 -8.70
N TRP A 208 -12.07 0.83 -8.45
CA TRP A 208 -12.14 -0.53 -7.94
C TRP A 208 -12.30 -0.60 -6.42
N VAL A 209 -12.09 0.52 -5.74
CA VAL A 209 -11.99 0.60 -4.27
C VAL A 209 -12.80 1.75 -3.66
N ASN A 210 -13.39 2.63 -4.48
CA ASN A 210 -14.30 3.69 -4.03
C ASN A 210 -15.36 3.99 -5.10
N LYS A 211 -16.62 4.09 -4.68
CA LYS A 211 -17.76 4.25 -5.59
C LYS A 211 -17.92 5.67 -6.15
N GLY A 212 -17.49 6.70 -5.42
CA GLY A 212 -17.45 8.07 -5.94
C GLY A 212 -16.49 8.18 -7.12
N PHE A 213 -15.29 7.61 -6.99
CA PHE A 213 -14.32 7.54 -8.09
C PHE A 213 -14.82 6.71 -9.28
N LEU A 214 -15.49 5.58 -9.04
CA LEU A 214 -16.15 4.79 -10.10
C LEU A 214 -17.13 5.64 -10.90
N THR A 215 -18.03 6.35 -10.21
CA THR A 215 -19.15 7.06 -10.82
C THR A 215 -18.68 8.15 -11.79
N THR A 216 -17.55 8.81 -11.49
CA THR A 216 -17.07 9.93 -12.29
C THR A 216 -15.90 9.57 -13.20
N PHE A 217 -14.94 8.78 -12.73
CA PHE A 217 -13.69 8.49 -13.43
C PHE A 217 -13.55 7.05 -13.91
N GLY A 218 -14.44 6.16 -13.46
CA GLY A 218 -14.42 4.75 -13.79
C GLY A 218 -15.12 4.42 -15.11
N PHE A 219 -15.37 3.14 -15.32
CA PHE A 219 -16.11 2.64 -16.49
C PHE A 219 -17.47 3.35 -16.65
N ASN A 220 -17.76 3.85 -17.85
CA ASN A 220 -18.91 4.70 -18.19
C ASN A 220 -19.00 6.05 -17.43
N GLY A 221 -17.98 6.43 -16.66
CA GLY A 221 -17.90 7.73 -16.01
C GLY A 221 -17.61 8.87 -17.01
N ALA A 222 -17.88 10.11 -16.57
CA ALA A 222 -17.66 11.31 -17.38
C ALA A 222 -16.19 11.53 -17.77
N TYR A 223 -15.23 10.99 -16.98
CA TYR A 223 -13.80 11.22 -17.11
C TYR A 223 -12.99 9.90 -17.02
N HIS A 224 -13.29 8.93 -17.89
CA HIS A 224 -12.58 7.65 -17.92
C HIS A 224 -11.17 7.78 -18.53
N PHE A 225 -10.22 8.37 -17.79
CA PHE A 225 -8.91 8.80 -18.31
C PHE A 225 -8.01 7.68 -18.87
N ASN A 226 -8.27 6.42 -18.51
CA ASN A 226 -7.51 5.27 -19.01
C ASN A 226 -7.95 4.80 -20.40
N GLU A 227 -9.03 5.35 -20.97
CA GLU A 227 -9.41 5.05 -22.34
C GLU A 227 -8.55 5.81 -23.36
N ASN A 228 -8.33 5.20 -24.52
CA ASN A 228 -7.50 5.79 -25.58
C ASN A 228 -7.96 7.20 -25.97
N ILE A 229 -9.28 7.47 -26.01
CA ILE A 229 -9.79 8.80 -26.37
C ILE A 229 -9.31 9.89 -25.38
N TRP A 230 -9.26 9.56 -24.10
CA TRP A 230 -8.76 10.47 -23.07
C TRP A 230 -7.25 10.59 -23.10
N ILE A 231 -6.54 9.48 -23.28
CA ILE A 231 -5.08 9.48 -23.40
C ILE A 231 -4.62 10.35 -24.57
N GLU A 232 -5.23 10.19 -25.75
CA GLU A 232 -4.94 11.00 -26.94
C GLU A 232 -5.22 12.49 -26.69
N LYS A 233 -6.31 12.80 -25.97
CA LYS A 233 -6.63 14.19 -25.61
C LYS A 233 -5.69 14.77 -24.56
N LEU A 234 -5.24 13.97 -23.59
CA LEU A 234 -4.30 14.42 -22.56
C LEU A 234 -2.88 14.62 -23.12
N ARG A 235 -2.45 13.81 -24.11
CA ARG A 235 -1.12 13.93 -24.74
C ARG A 235 -1.05 14.97 -25.86
N ASP A 236 -2.17 15.50 -26.33
CA ASP A 236 -2.19 16.57 -27.33
C ASP A 236 -1.74 17.91 -26.71
N GLY A 237 -0.47 18.26 -26.93
CA GLY A 237 0.16 19.51 -26.50
C GLY A 237 -0.10 20.72 -27.42
N THR A 238 -0.85 20.56 -28.52
CA THR A 238 -1.07 21.65 -29.49
C THR A 238 -1.98 22.76 -28.95
N MET A 239 -1.98 23.91 -29.62
CA MET A 239 -2.82 25.06 -29.27
C MET A 239 -4.33 24.75 -29.37
N ASN A 240 -4.74 23.83 -30.26
CA ASN A 240 -6.14 23.45 -30.45
C ASN A 240 -6.74 22.80 -29.19
N ASN A 241 -5.90 22.17 -28.37
CA ASN A 241 -6.30 21.48 -27.15
C ASN A 241 -6.02 22.28 -25.87
N LEU A 242 -5.53 23.53 -25.98
CA LEU A 242 -5.16 24.36 -24.83
C LEU A 242 -6.30 24.54 -23.82
N GLU A 243 -7.50 24.88 -24.29
CA GLU A 243 -8.64 25.14 -23.40
C GLU A 243 -9.08 23.88 -22.63
N PHE A 244 -8.96 22.70 -23.24
CA PHE A 244 -9.18 21.45 -22.54
C PHE A 244 -8.16 21.26 -21.41
N ARG A 245 -6.87 21.43 -21.70
CA ARG A 245 -5.82 21.30 -20.68
C ARG A 245 -6.01 22.30 -19.54
N ARG A 246 -6.37 23.54 -19.85
CA ARG A 246 -6.73 24.58 -18.87
C ARG A 246 -7.90 24.16 -17.98
N GLN A 247 -9.00 23.66 -18.57
CA GLN A 247 -10.18 23.24 -17.82
C GLN A 247 -9.87 22.06 -16.87
N MET A 248 -9.08 21.09 -17.32
CA MET A 248 -8.63 19.97 -16.47
C MET A 248 -7.71 20.45 -15.35
N PHE A 249 -6.74 21.31 -15.66
CA PHE A 249 -5.84 21.89 -14.65
C PHE A 249 -6.62 22.66 -13.57
N ASN A 250 -7.62 23.45 -13.96
CA ASN A 250 -8.44 24.24 -13.04
C ASN A 250 -9.35 23.40 -12.12
N GLN A 251 -9.50 22.09 -12.36
CA GLN A 251 -10.19 21.21 -11.42
C GLN A 251 -9.34 20.90 -10.18
N PHE A 252 -8.01 20.97 -10.29
CA PHE A 252 -7.13 20.60 -9.19
C PHE A 252 -7.05 21.70 -8.14
N ARG A 253 -7.21 21.30 -6.89
CA ARG A 253 -7.14 22.15 -5.71
C ARG A 253 -5.76 22.78 -5.57
N GLN A 254 -5.74 24.07 -5.27
CA GLN A 254 -4.54 24.81 -4.87
C GLN A 254 -4.90 25.66 -3.66
N PHE A 255 -4.25 25.44 -2.52
CA PHE A 255 -4.66 26.03 -1.24
C PHE A 255 -4.72 27.56 -1.26
N GLU A 256 -3.85 28.21 -2.02
CA GLU A 256 -3.75 29.67 -2.13
C GLU A 256 -4.87 30.32 -2.98
N LEU A 257 -5.67 29.53 -3.71
CA LEU A 257 -6.73 30.05 -4.56
C LEU A 257 -8.06 30.21 -3.78
N PRO A 258 -8.85 31.26 -4.05
CA PRO A 258 -10.20 31.38 -3.49
C PRO A 258 -11.08 30.17 -3.85
N GLY A 259 -11.83 29.64 -2.87
CA GLY A 259 -12.70 28.48 -3.07
C GLY A 259 -12.00 27.12 -2.88
N SER A 260 -10.71 27.11 -2.54
CA SER A 260 -9.89 25.91 -2.32
C SER A 260 -10.34 25.03 -1.14
N GLN A 261 -11.32 25.45 -0.34
CA GLN A 261 -11.98 24.64 0.68
C GLN A 261 -13.06 23.69 0.12
N SER A 262 -13.51 23.91 -1.12
CA SER A 262 -14.63 23.15 -1.68
C SER A 262 -14.31 21.65 -1.84
N PRO A 263 -15.14 20.71 -1.34
CA PRO A 263 -14.92 19.28 -1.52
C PRO A 263 -14.96 18.84 -3.00
N ALA A 264 -15.53 19.66 -3.89
CA ALA A 264 -15.69 19.33 -5.31
C ALA A 264 -14.38 19.35 -6.12
N LEU A 265 -13.35 20.06 -5.66
CA LEU A 265 -12.06 20.15 -6.37
C LEU A 265 -11.24 18.85 -6.23
N TRP A 266 -10.46 18.55 -7.26
CA TRP A 266 -9.66 17.32 -7.32
C TRP A 266 -8.33 17.44 -6.56
N PRO A 267 -7.83 16.32 -6.00
CA PRO A 267 -8.52 15.02 -5.90
C PRO A 267 -9.56 15.00 -4.77
N TRP A 268 -10.53 14.09 -4.85
CA TRP A 268 -11.59 13.90 -3.85
C TRP A 268 -11.13 13.11 -2.62
N LEU A 269 -9.94 13.44 -2.13
CA LEU A 269 -9.39 12.86 -0.91
C LEU A 269 -9.38 13.89 0.21
N TYR A 270 -9.63 13.45 1.45
CA TYR A 270 -9.40 14.26 2.65
C TYR A 270 -7.94 14.71 2.73
N GLY A 271 -7.71 15.83 3.41
CA GLY A 271 -6.40 16.41 3.67
C GLY A 271 -6.04 16.38 5.15
N ASP A 272 -4.87 16.90 5.49
CA ASP A 272 -4.31 16.79 6.85
C ASP A 272 -5.13 17.49 7.93
N ALA A 273 -5.87 18.54 7.57
CA ALA A 273 -6.76 19.27 8.49
C ALA A 273 -8.19 18.73 8.47
N THR A 274 -8.36 17.46 8.09
CA THR A 274 -9.68 16.82 8.11
C THR A 274 -10.11 16.56 9.54
N GLU A 275 -11.15 17.27 9.95
CA GLU A 275 -11.84 17.09 11.21
C GLU A 275 -13.33 17.03 10.92
N ILE A 276 -14.08 16.27 11.73
CA ILE A 276 -15.50 15.95 11.46
C ILE A 276 -16.38 17.22 11.42
N VAL A 277 -15.90 18.34 11.98
CA VAL A 277 -16.55 19.65 11.92
C VAL A 277 -15.76 20.57 11.01
N GLY A 278 -16.37 20.98 9.90
CA GLY A 278 -15.71 21.84 8.90
C GLY A 278 -15.22 23.16 9.51
N THR A 279 -13.91 23.25 9.74
CA THR A 279 -13.21 24.48 10.17
C THR A 279 -13.14 25.51 9.04
N GLY A 280 -13.53 25.12 7.82
CA GLY A 280 -13.37 25.93 6.61
C GLY A 280 -11.94 25.97 6.09
N SER A 281 -11.04 25.14 6.64
CA SER A 281 -9.66 25.04 6.20
C SER A 281 -9.56 24.52 4.75
N PRO A 282 -8.71 25.14 3.91
CA PRO A 282 -8.41 24.58 2.59
C PRO A 282 -7.70 23.21 2.68
N ARG A 283 -7.05 22.89 3.81
CA ARG A 283 -6.33 21.63 4.07
C ARG A 283 -7.23 20.51 4.59
N GLN A 284 -8.54 20.73 4.71
CA GLN A 284 -9.52 19.66 4.96
C GLN A 284 -9.54 18.63 3.81
N HIS A 285 -9.07 19.04 2.64
CA HIS A 285 -8.97 18.21 1.44
C HIS A 285 -7.55 18.25 0.89
N SER A 286 -7.11 17.18 0.25
CA SER A 286 -5.74 17.06 -0.28
C SER A 286 -5.51 17.90 -1.54
N THR A 287 -4.23 18.11 -1.85
CA THR A 287 -3.73 18.76 -3.07
C THR A 287 -2.55 17.98 -3.64
N LEU A 288 -2.28 18.16 -4.93
CA LEU A 288 -1.06 17.65 -5.56
C LEU A 288 0.19 18.35 -5.00
N THR A 289 1.37 17.77 -5.19
CA THR A 289 2.62 18.44 -4.77
C THR A 289 2.91 19.70 -5.59
N ALA A 290 3.73 20.60 -5.05
CA ALA A 290 4.15 21.80 -5.78
C ALA A 290 4.84 21.45 -7.12
N LEU A 291 5.66 20.39 -7.14
CA LEU A 291 6.27 19.87 -8.36
C LEU A 291 5.24 19.36 -9.37
N GLN A 292 4.23 18.60 -8.94
CA GLN A 292 3.15 18.15 -9.82
C GLN A 292 2.35 19.32 -10.40
N ILE A 293 2.01 20.33 -9.58
CA ILE A 293 1.34 21.55 -10.06
C ILE A 293 2.20 22.30 -11.07
N LYS A 294 3.51 22.46 -10.80
CA LYS A 294 4.47 23.07 -11.75
C LYS A 294 4.55 22.31 -13.07
N MET A 295 4.48 20.98 -13.04
CA MET A 295 4.49 20.13 -14.23
C MET A 295 3.17 20.22 -15.00
N LEU A 296 2.03 20.26 -14.30
CA LEU A 296 0.73 20.47 -14.93
C LEU A 296 0.63 21.84 -15.60
N HIS A 297 1.22 22.89 -15.02
CA HIS A 297 1.33 24.19 -15.69
C HIS A 297 2.10 24.09 -17.01
N GLN A 298 3.26 23.43 -17.03
CA GLN A 298 4.02 23.19 -18.27
C GLN A 298 3.21 22.35 -19.28
N TRP A 299 2.46 21.36 -18.80
CA TRP A 299 1.54 20.59 -19.63
C TRP A 299 0.44 21.45 -20.25
N VAL A 300 -0.18 22.35 -19.49
CA VAL A 300 -1.14 23.35 -20.02
C VAL A 300 -0.50 24.16 -21.13
N ASP A 301 0.73 24.62 -20.95
CA ASP A 301 1.47 25.40 -21.96
C ASP A 301 1.91 24.59 -23.19
N GLY A 302 1.73 23.26 -23.18
CA GLY A 302 2.20 22.36 -24.25
C GLY A 302 3.70 22.03 -24.16
N ASN A 303 4.36 22.41 -23.06
CA ASN A 303 5.79 22.22 -22.82
C ASN A 303 6.05 20.89 -22.10
N PHE A 304 5.78 19.77 -22.76
CA PHE A 304 6.03 18.43 -22.21
C PHE A 304 6.51 17.47 -23.30
N ILE A 305 7.13 16.37 -22.87
CA ILE A 305 7.61 15.33 -23.77
C ILE A 305 6.50 14.31 -23.93
N ASP A 306 5.94 14.20 -25.13
CA ASP A 306 5.04 13.11 -25.48
C ASP A 306 5.84 11.83 -25.76
N ASP A 307 5.98 10.99 -24.74
CA ASP A 307 6.71 9.72 -24.76
C ASP A 307 5.81 8.48 -24.69
N TRP A 308 4.50 8.65 -24.91
CA TRP A 308 3.49 7.61 -24.70
C TRP A 308 3.72 6.34 -25.53
N ASP A 309 4.03 6.47 -26.82
CA ASP A 309 4.18 5.28 -27.70
C ASP A 309 5.41 4.44 -27.30
N LYS A 310 6.47 5.12 -26.85
CA LYS A 310 7.67 4.47 -26.28
C LYS A 310 7.35 3.82 -24.94
N TYR A 311 6.64 4.53 -24.07
CA TYR A 311 6.20 4.03 -22.76
C TYR A 311 5.35 2.77 -22.91
N LYS A 312 4.31 2.82 -23.74
CA LYS A 312 3.38 1.71 -23.99
C LYS A 312 4.11 0.44 -24.45
N THR A 313 5.08 0.59 -25.34
CA THR A 313 5.90 -0.54 -25.83
C THR A 313 6.71 -1.18 -24.70
N ASN A 314 7.31 -0.38 -23.82
CA ASN A 314 8.11 -0.88 -22.70
C ASN A 314 7.24 -1.49 -21.59
N TYR A 315 6.08 -0.90 -21.31
CA TYR A 315 5.15 -1.36 -20.25
C TYR A 315 4.61 -2.77 -20.53
N MET A 316 4.38 -3.11 -21.80
CA MET A 316 3.85 -4.43 -22.21
C MET A 316 4.87 -5.58 -22.06
N SER A 317 6.09 -5.33 -21.58
CA SER A 317 7.11 -6.36 -21.36
C SER A 317 7.90 -6.07 -20.08
N PRO A 318 7.28 -6.27 -18.89
CA PRO A 318 7.96 -6.07 -17.63
C PRO A 318 9.18 -7.00 -17.53
N LYS A 319 10.31 -6.41 -17.17
CA LYS A 319 11.58 -7.13 -17.03
C LYS A 319 11.88 -7.38 -15.57
N SER A 320 12.65 -8.44 -15.30
CA SER A 320 13.27 -8.62 -14.00
C SER A 320 14.21 -7.45 -13.70
N ILE A 321 14.39 -7.10 -12.41
CA ILE A 321 15.31 -6.04 -11.99
C ILE A 321 16.73 -6.27 -12.52
N ASP A 322 17.15 -7.52 -12.65
CA ASP A 322 18.47 -7.93 -13.15
C ASP A 322 18.70 -7.63 -14.64
N GLU A 323 17.64 -7.36 -15.39
CA GLU A 323 17.71 -7.03 -16.81
C GLU A 323 17.83 -5.52 -17.09
N TYR A 324 17.64 -4.69 -16.06
CA TYR A 324 17.87 -3.25 -16.15
C TYR A 324 19.36 -2.92 -15.98
N PRO A 325 19.86 -1.83 -16.61
CA PRO A 325 21.22 -1.34 -16.37
C PRO A 325 21.47 -1.18 -14.86
N VAL A 326 22.63 -1.66 -14.38
CA VAL A 326 22.96 -1.69 -12.94
C VAL A 326 22.82 -0.31 -12.28
N GLN A 327 23.12 0.75 -13.02
CA GLN A 327 23.02 2.13 -12.54
C GLN A 327 21.58 2.58 -12.29
N GLU A 328 20.58 1.97 -12.94
CA GLU A 328 19.15 2.30 -12.81
C GLU A 328 18.46 1.47 -11.72
N GLN A 329 19.00 0.30 -11.37
CA GLN A 329 18.32 -0.68 -10.52
C GLN A 329 17.96 -0.12 -9.13
N ALA A 330 18.85 0.65 -8.50
CA ALA A 330 18.62 1.18 -7.16
C ALA A 330 17.50 2.23 -7.11
N ASP A 331 17.43 3.10 -8.12
CA ASP A 331 16.40 4.14 -8.21
C ASP A 331 15.04 3.51 -8.55
N LEU A 332 15.02 2.48 -9.40
CA LEU A 332 13.81 1.70 -9.69
C LEU A 332 13.26 1.02 -8.43
N LEU A 333 14.12 0.42 -7.60
CA LEU A 333 13.70 -0.19 -6.33
C LEU A 333 13.23 0.86 -5.32
N THR A 334 13.89 2.02 -5.27
CA THR A 334 13.46 3.14 -4.42
C THR A 334 12.07 3.63 -4.82
N ARG A 335 11.83 3.82 -6.12
CA ARG A 335 10.51 4.17 -6.62
C ARG A 335 9.49 3.08 -6.34
N ALA A 336 9.79 1.82 -6.65
CA ALA A 336 8.86 0.70 -6.45
C ALA A 336 8.41 0.57 -4.98
N ALA A 337 9.28 0.87 -4.02
CA ALA A 337 8.94 0.85 -2.60
C ALA A 337 8.03 2.01 -2.17
N LEU A 338 7.97 3.12 -2.91
CA LEU A 338 7.29 4.36 -2.52
C LEU A 338 6.08 4.72 -3.40
N ASP A 339 6.02 4.24 -4.64
CA ASP A 339 4.98 4.58 -5.63
C ASP A 339 3.61 4.01 -5.23
N PHE A 340 3.56 3.04 -4.32
CA PHE A 340 2.31 2.50 -3.79
C PHE A 340 1.97 3.06 -2.40
N CYS A 341 2.92 3.62 -1.67
CA CYS A 341 2.66 4.21 -0.36
C CYS A 341 1.86 5.52 -0.45
N LEU A 342 1.06 5.80 0.57
CA LEU A 342 0.21 6.99 0.64
C LEU A 342 0.98 8.23 1.06
N ALA A 343 0.53 9.41 0.62
CA ALA A 343 1.12 10.71 1.01
C ALA A 343 0.10 11.74 1.55
N ASP A 344 -1.19 11.41 1.58
CA ASP A 344 -2.29 12.20 2.17
C ASP A 344 -3.48 11.28 2.43
N ALA A 345 -4.41 11.67 3.32
CA ALA A 345 -4.17 12.65 4.39
C ALA A 345 -3.11 12.11 5.36
N PHE A 346 -2.30 12.97 5.96
CA PHE A 346 -1.51 12.58 7.14
C PHE A 346 -2.36 12.78 8.40
N HIS A 347 -3.32 11.87 8.59
CA HIS A 347 -4.23 11.83 9.74
C HIS A 347 -4.40 10.41 10.33
N PRO A 348 -3.34 9.75 10.83
CA PRO A 348 -1.92 10.02 10.60
C PRO A 348 -1.42 9.49 9.24
N GLY A 349 -2.11 8.57 8.57
CA GLY A 349 -1.63 7.86 7.36
C GLY A 349 -1.52 6.35 7.60
N CYS A 350 -1.08 5.58 6.61
CA CYS A 350 -0.86 4.12 6.79
C CYS A 350 0.60 3.74 7.06
N GLU A 351 1.53 3.99 6.12
CA GLU A 351 2.92 3.53 6.24
C GLU A 351 3.82 4.53 6.97
N MET A 352 3.61 5.81 6.70
CA MET A 352 4.36 6.95 7.21
C MET A 352 3.43 8.16 7.34
N THR A 353 3.90 9.19 8.05
CA THR A 353 3.13 10.42 8.26
C THR A 353 3.99 11.68 8.06
N TRP A 354 3.42 12.84 8.34
CA TRP A 354 3.90 14.19 8.03
C TRP A 354 5.38 14.50 8.31
N PRO A 355 6.11 13.90 9.28
CA PRO A 355 7.54 14.20 9.42
C PRO A 355 8.34 13.89 8.16
N VAL A 356 7.90 12.94 7.33
CA VAL A 356 8.59 12.60 6.07
C VAL A 356 8.65 13.76 5.05
N ARG A 357 7.89 14.84 5.24
CA ARG A 357 8.04 16.07 4.43
C ARG A 357 8.96 17.12 5.06
N ILE A 358 9.69 16.78 6.13
CA ILE A 358 10.70 17.64 6.77
C ILE A 358 12.08 17.32 6.20
N SER A 359 12.72 18.31 5.56
CA SER A 359 13.99 18.13 4.86
C SER A 359 15.16 17.77 5.77
N SER A 360 15.18 18.24 7.03
CA SER A 360 16.26 17.95 7.97
C SER A 360 16.43 16.47 8.29
N MET A 361 15.40 15.65 8.05
CA MET A 361 15.42 14.19 8.25
C MET A 361 16.29 13.47 7.20
N TYR A 362 16.73 14.15 6.14
CA TYR A 362 17.38 13.52 4.99
C TYR A 362 18.85 13.90 4.84
N ASP A 363 19.71 12.91 4.57
CA ASP A 363 21.12 13.09 4.19
C ASP A 363 21.23 13.48 2.70
N SER A 364 20.38 12.86 1.88
CA SER A 364 20.27 13.09 0.44
C SER A 364 18.86 12.69 -0.03
N PRO A 365 18.47 12.97 -1.29
CA PRO A 365 17.18 12.52 -1.82
C PRO A 365 16.90 11.06 -1.48
N PHE A 366 15.73 10.81 -0.89
CA PHE A 366 15.26 9.48 -0.48
C PHE A 366 16.18 8.71 0.50
N ARG A 367 17.00 9.40 1.30
CA ARG A 367 17.87 8.79 2.32
C ARG A 367 17.72 9.49 3.66
N PHE A 368 17.07 8.82 4.62
CA PHE A 368 16.99 9.32 5.99
C PHE A 368 18.40 9.43 6.62
N LYS A 369 18.62 10.48 7.42
CA LYS A 369 19.81 10.61 8.25
C LYS A 369 19.79 9.53 9.31
N PHE A 370 20.92 8.85 9.45
CA PHE A 370 21.11 7.79 10.42
C PHE A 370 22.51 7.85 11.00
N ASP A 371 22.58 7.76 12.32
CA ASP A 371 23.82 7.60 13.07
C ASP A 371 23.63 6.48 14.10
N ARG A 372 24.58 5.54 14.17
CA ARG A 372 24.55 4.40 15.09
C ARG A 372 24.71 4.82 16.55
N ASP A 373 25.35 5.97 16.79
CA ASP A 373 25.56 6.50 18.13
C ASP A 373 24.33 7.27 18.66
N HIS A 374 23.34 7.53 17.79
CA HIS A 374 22.09 8.16 18.16
C HIS A 374 21.09 7.12 18.70
N LEU A 375 20.91 7.10 20.02
CA LEU A 375 20.18 6.03 20.71
C LEU A 375 18.70 6.35 20.87
N ILE A 376 17.86 5.31 20.88
CA ILE A 376 16.41 5.43 21.09
C ILE A 376 16.11 6.23 22.36
N LYS A 377 16.74 5.87 23.49
CA LYS A 377 16.49 6.47 24.81
C LYS A 377 16.65 8.00 24.84
N ASP A 378 17.53 8.55 24.00
CA ASP A 378 17.85 9.98 23.96
C ASP A 378 16.87 10.74 23.03
N ASN A 379 15.92 10.03 22.41
CA ASN A 379 15.02 10.51 21.38
C ASN A 379 13.54 10.22 21.67
N LEU A 380 13.18 9.92 22.93
CA LEU A 380 11.81 9.57 23.35
C LEU A 380 11.05 10.69 24.08
N ASP A 381 11.73 11.75 24.53
CA ASP A 381 11.12 12.75 25.42
C ASP A 381 11.48 14.18 25.02
N TYR A 382 10.46 14.97 24.70
CA TYR A 382 10.51 16.36 24.29
C TYR A 382 9.67 17.27 25.21
N GLY A 383 9.33 16.78 26.41
CA GLY A 383 8.50 17.47 27.40
C GLY A 383 7.14 16.79 27.62
N PRO A 384 6.27 17.33 28.50
CA PRO A 384 4.97 16.71 28.83
C PRO A 384 4.02 16.62 27.62
N PHE A 385 4.20 17.49 26.63
CA PHE A 385 3.50 17.51 25.36
C PHE A 385 4.43 18.02 24.26
N ILE A 386 4.03 17.81 23.01
CA ILE A 386 4.59 18.48 21.84
C ILE A 386 3.52 19.32 21.15
N ASP A 387 3.97 20.34 20.43
CA ASP A 387 3.17 21.26 19.64
C ASP A 387 3.99 21.71 18.42
N GLN A 388 3.45 22.61 17.60
CA GLN A 388 4.16 23.11 16.42
C GLN A 388 5.52 23.77 16.72
N THR A 389 5.76 24.24 17.96
CA THR A 389 7.06 24.83 18.32
C THR A 389 8.20 23.82 18.20
N LEU A 390 7.90 22.51 18.26
CA LEU A 390 8.86 21.42 18.09
C LEU A 390 9.66 21.52 16.78
N LEU A 391 9.06 22.04 15.70
CA LEU A 391 9.70 22.23 14.40
C LEU A 391 10.93 23.15 14.46
N ASN A 392 10.94 24.08 15.42
CA ASN A 392 11.98 25.10 15.55
C ASN A 392 12.89 24.88 16.77
N LYS A 393 12.70 23.79 17.53
CA LYS A 393 13.54 23.49 18.70
C LYS A 393 14.91 22.96 18.26
N ILE A 394 15.96 23.35 18.99
CA ILE A 394 17.32 22.82 18.80
C ILE A 394 17.33 21.30 19.01
N VAL A 395 16.64 20.83 20.05
CA VAL A 395 16.43 19.40 20.31
C VAL A 395 15.08 19.02 19.72
N ASN A 396 15.11 18.30 18.59
CA ASN A 396 13.93 17.89 17.85
C ASN A 396 14.10 16.47 17.25
N PRO A 397 13.00 15.79 16.91
CA PRO A 397 13.03 14.44 16.37
C PRO A 397 13.31 14.35 14.85
N PHE A 398 13.57 15.46 14.18
CA PHE A 398 13.55 15.57 12.71
C PHE A 398 14.95 15.57 12.09
N GLU A 399 15.98 15.14 12.82
CA GLU A 399 17.33 14.95 12.27
C GLU A 399 17.68 13.46 12.14
N PHE A 400 18.66 12.97 12.90
CA PHE A 400 19.06 11.58 12.91
C PHE A 400 17.92 10.69 13.39
N GLN A 401 17.48 9.80 12.52
CA GLN A 401 16.43 8.85 12.84
C GLN A 401 17.01 7.67 13.62
N VAL A 402 16.21 7.16 14.55
CA VAL A 402 16.51 5.98 15.37
C VAL A 402 15.54 4.85 15.01
N PRO A 403 15.86 3.57 15.27
CA PRO A 403 14.93 2.46 15.03
C PRO A 403 13.56 2.74 15.67
N GLY A 404 12.47 2.58 14.92
CA GLY A 404 11.10 2.92 15.35
C GLY A 404 10.77 4.42 15.25
N GLY A 405 11.69 5.25 14.77
CA GLY A 405 11.55 6.71 14.72
C GLY A 405 10.58 7.21 13.64
N ILE A 406 10.36 6.41 12.58
CA ILE A 406 9.46 6.75 11.48
C ILE A 406 8.00 6.40 11.82
N THR A 407 7.74 5.23 12.42
CA THR A 407 6.39 4.72 12.70
C THR A 407 5.82 5.15 14.06
N ARG A 408 6.63 5.75 14.94
CA ARG A 408 6.19 6.19 16.28
C ARG A 408 5.01 7.17 16.29
N TRP A 409 4.83 7.90 15.19
CA TRP A 409 3.81 8.90 15.01
C TRP A 409 2.43 8.32 14.64
N MET A 410 2.39 7.07 14.19
CA MET A 410 1.17 6.45 13.69
C MET A 410 0.23 6.06 14.84
N ALA A 411 -0.98 5.64 14.47
CA ALA A 411 -1.97 5.09 15.38
C ALA A 411 -1.46 3.85 16.13
N ILE A 412 -1.91 3.71 17.38
CA ILE A 412 -1.67 2.54 18.21
C ILE A 412 -3.00 2.01 18.81
N PRO A 413 -3.37 0.76 18.50
CA PRO A 413 -2.78 -0.09 17.46
C PRO A 413 -3.16 0.37 16.04
N TRP A 414 -2.41 -0.01 15.01
CA TRP A 414 -2.69 0.43 13.62
C TRP A 414 -4.08 0.04 13.08
N GLN A 415 -4.69 -1.05 13.59
CA GLN A 415 -5.98 -1.55 13.13
C GLN A 415 -7.14 -0.58 13.41
N THR A 416 -7.06 0.19 14.51
CA THR A 416 -8.12 1.15 14.86
C THR A 416 -8.21 2.26 13.82
N ASP A 417 -7.05 2.72 13.34
CA ASP A 417 -6.95 3.69 12.25
C ASP A 417 -7.46 3.11 10.93
N THR A 418 -7.05 1.89 10.58
CA THR A 418 -7.52 1.23 9.35
C THR A 418 -9.05 1.10 9.31
N ALA A 419 -9.68 0.72 10.43
CA ALA A 419 -11.14 0.65 10.53
C ALA A 419 -11.84 2.02 10.56
N SER A 420 -11.09 3.07 10.93
CA SER A 420 -11.61 4.43 11.03
C SER A 420 -11.54 5.17 9.71
N CYS A 421 -10.63 4.83 8.80
CA CYS A 421 -10.37 5.57 7.56
C CYS A 421 -11.39 5.31 6.45
N LYS A 422 -12.52 6.02 6.54
CA LYS A 422 -13.69 5.85 5.66
C LYS A 422 -13.83 7.00 4.66
N ASP A 423 -14.95 7.01 3.98
CA ASP A 423 -15.39 8.01 3.04
C ASP A 423 -16.72 8.65 3.46
N GLY A 424 -17.05 9.77 2.82
CA GLY A 424 -18.38 10.39 2.92
C GLY A 424 -18.86 10.74 4.33
N TYR A 425 -17.97 11.16 5.25
CA TYR A 425 -18.39 11.53 6.61
C TYR A 425 -19.48 12.60 6.63
N ASP A 426 -19.47 13.51 5.66
CA ASP A 426 -20.60 14.39 5.39
C ASP A 426 -21.53 13.79 4.33
N SER A 427 -22.38 12.86 4.76
CA SER A 427 -23.39 12.23 3.90
C SER A 427 -24.41 13.22 3.31
N SER A 428 -24.48 14.45 3.81
CA SER A 428 -25.33 15.50 3.22
C SER A 428 -24.73 16.09 1.93
N TYR A 429 -23.40 15.99 1.79
CA TYR A 429 -22.69 16.31 0.55
C TYR A 429 -22.70 15.13 -0.41
N ASP A 430 -22.06 14.01 -0.03
CA ASP A 430 -22.00 12.76 -0.80
C ASP A 430 -21.62 11.60 0.14
N SER A 431 -22.17 10.40 -0.11
CA SER A 431 -21.92 9.23 0.75
C SER A 431 -20.59 8.53 0.50
N TYR A 432 -19.89 8.83 -0.60
CA TYR A 432 -18.68 8.12 -1.03
C TYR A 432 -17.46 9.02 -1.19
N ILE A 433 -17.64 10.34 -1.17
CA ILE A 433 -16.56 11.33 -1.26
C ILE A 433 -16.81 12.53 -0.35
N PRO A 434 -15.75 13.19 0.14
CA PRO A 434 -14.34 12.81 0.02
C PRO A 434 -14.02 11.50 0.76
N THR A 435 -12.85 10.91 0.48
CA THR A 435 -12.38 9.66 1.08
C THR A 435 -10.95 9.79 1.61
N PHE A 436 -10.55 8.98 2.60
CA PHE A 436 -9.16 8.93 3.07
C PHE A 436 -8.24 8.23 2.06
N TRP A 437 -8.11 6.90 2.18
CA TRP A 437 -7.05 6.13 1.51
C TRP A 437 -7.56 4.87 0.80
N PRO A 438 -8.49 4.99 -0.16
CA PRO A 438 -9.10 3.83 -0.81
C PRO A 438 -8.08 2.92 -1.51
N ALA A 439 -6.92 3.46 -1.91
CA ALA A 439 -5.81 2.68 -2.49
C ALA A 439 -5.12 1.70 -1.51
N ARG A 440 -5.38 1.82 -0.20
CA ARG A 440 -4.84 0.93 0.84
C ARG A 440 -5.92 0.27 1.67
N VAL A 441 -6.94 1.05 1.98
CA VAL A 441 -8.09 0.69 2.81
C VAL A 441 -9.34 0.90 1.94
N PRO A 442 -9.77 -0.11 1.16
CA PRO A 442 -10.92 0.03 0.28
C PRO A 442 -12.19 0.48 1.03
N ASN A 443 -13.03 1.30 0.38
CA ASN A 443 -14.34 1.68 0.91
C ASN A 443 -15.41 0.77 0.30
N GLU A 444 -15.53 0.81 -1.03
CA GLU A 444 -16.52 0.08 -1.81
C GLU A 444 -15.87 -0.89 -2.77
N ILE A 445 -16.29 -2.15 -2.70
CA ILE A 445 -15.68 -3.24 -3.44
C ILE A 445 -16.68 -3.98 -4.33
N ILE A 446 -16.13 -4.76 -5.28
CA ILE A 446 -16.84 -5.88 -5.90
C ILE A 446 -16.53 -7.13 -5.09
N THR A 447 -17.57 -7.77 -4.56
CA THR A 447 -17.41 -9.04 -3.84
C THR A 447 -17.20 -10.20 -4.80
N TYR A 448 -16.64 -11.31 -4.32
CA TYR A 448 -16.52 -12.51 -5.13
C TYR A 448 -17.89 -13.05 -5.61
N LYS A 449 -18.94 -12.89 -4.81
CA LYS A 449 -20.32 -13.22 -5.18
C LYS A 449 -20.78 -12.39 -6.38
N GLN A 450 -20.52 -11.09 -6.38
CA GLN A 450 -20.84 -10.23 -7.53
C GLN A 450 -20.06 -10.62 -8.78
N PHE A 451 -18.76 -10.91 -8.66
CA PHE A 451 -17.96 -11.39 -9.79
C PHE A 451 -18.57 -12.64 -10.46
N LYS A 452 -19.07 -13.59 -9.67
CA LYS A 452 -19.78 -14.77 -10.20
C LYS A 452 -21.07 -14.40 -10.92
N ALA A 453 -21.87 -13.52 -10.34
CA ALA A 453 -23.07 -13.02 -10.99
C ALA A 453 -22.75 -12.29 -12.32
N LEU A 454 -21.66 -11.53 -12.39
CA LEU A 454 -21.18 -10.92 -13.64
C LEU A 454 -20.83 -11.96 -14.71
N GLN A 455 -20.24 -13.09 -14.32
CA GLN A 455 -19.89 -14.20 -15.21
C GLN A 455 -21.14 -14.95 -15.74
N GLU A 456 -22.16 -15.10 -14.89
CA GLU A 456 -23.42 -15.75 -15.25
C GLU A 456 -24.24 -14.87 -16.20
N GLN A 457 -24.28 -13.57 -15.95
CA GLN A 457 -25.10 -12.60 -16.68
C GLN A 457 -24.45 -12.05 -17.97
N GLN A 458 -23.36 -12.63 -18.47
CA GLN A 458 -22.76 -12.22 -19.76
C GLN A 458 -23.71 -12.27 -20.97
N GLY A 459 -24.82 -13.00 -20.88
CA GLY A 459 -25.88 -13.01 -21.89
C GLY A 459 -26.92 -11.88 -21.76
N ASN A 460 -26.88 -11.09 -20.67
CA ASN A 460 -27.81 -10.01 -20.36
C ASN A 460 -27.02 -8.74 -19.97
N PRO A 461 -26.63 -7.90 -20.95
CA PRO A 461 -25.79 -6.72 -20.72
C PRO A 461 -26.36 -5.73 -19.70
N GLN A 462 -27.68 -5.55 -19.66
CA GLN A 462 -28.31 -4.65 -18.69
C GLN A 462 -28.13 -5.18 -17.26
N GLN A 463 -28.46 -6.45 -17.03
CA GLN A 463 -28.29 -7.06 -15.71
C GLN A 463 -26.82 -7.09 -15.29
N GLN A 464 -25.92 -7.38 -16.24
CA GLN A 464 -24.48 -7.37 -15.99
C GLN A 464 -23.99 -5.98 -15.58
N LEU A 465 -24.46 -4.93 -16.26
CA LEU A 465 -24.13 -3.55 -15.92
C LEU A 465 -24.71 -3.13 -14.56
N GLU A 466 -25.93 -3.54 -14.24
CA GLU A 466 -26.55 -3.30 -12.93
C GLU A 466 -25.73 -3.92 -11.79
N ILE A 467 -25.32 -5.19 -11.94
CA ILE A 467 -24.44 -5.86 -10.97
C ILE A 467 -23.09 -5.16 -10.89
N PHE A 468 -22.52 -4.76 -12.04
CA PHE A 468 -21.22 -4.10 -12.11
C PHE A 468 -21.24 -2.72 -11.46
N ASN A 469 -22.36 -2.01 -11.42
CA ASN A 469 -22.44 -0.69 -10.78
C ASN A 469 -22.76 -0.78 -9.28
N GLN A 470 -23.26 -1.91 -8.79
CA GLN A 470 -23.44 -2.14 -7.37
C GLN A 470 -22.09 -2.35 -6.68
N ARG A 471 -21.93 -1.78 -5.49
CA ARG A 471 -20.77 -2.00 -4.63
C ARG A 471 -21.22 -2.31 -3.21
N PHE A 472 -20.35 -2.99 -2.46
CA PHE A 472 -20.55 -3.34 -1.05
C PHE A 472 -19.47 -2.69 -0.19
N GLU A 473 -19.82 -2.34 1.05
CA GLU A 473 -18.88 -1.80 2.03
C GLU A 473 -17.82 -2.86 2.37
N TRP A 474 -16.54 -2.51 2.26
CA TRP A 474 -15.43 -3.43 2.49
C TRP A 474 -15.38 -3.99 3.91
N LEU A 475 -15.78 -3.18 4.90
CA LEU A 475 -15.82 -3.59 6.30
C LEU A 475 -16.95 -4.59 6.62
N GLU A 476 -17.91 -4.81 5.72
CA GLU A 476 -18.93 -5.87 5.88
C GLU A 476 -18.29 -7.27 5.90
N ASP A 477 -17.06 -7.43 5.41
CA ASP A 477 -16.31 -8.70 5.50
C ASP A 477 -15.88 -9.04 6.95
N LEU A 478 -15.96 -8.09 7.90
CA LEU A 478 -15.68 -8.35 9.31
C LEU A 478 -16.81 -9.18 9.96
N PRO A 479 -16.51 -9.98 11.01
CA PRO A 479 -17.54 -10.80 11.67
C PRO A 479 -18.74 -9.99 12.14
N GLY A 480 -19.94 -10.47 11.81
CA GLY A 480 -21.21 -9.79 12.12
C GLY A 480 -21.57 -8.67 11.14
N ASN A 481 -20.83 -8.53 10.04
CA ASN A 481 -21.11 -7.67 8.90
C ASN A 481 -21.45 -6.23 9.33
N PRO A 482 -20.52 -5.56 10.05
CA PRO A 482 -20.77 -4.20 10.49
C PRO A 482 -20.96 -3.27 9.29
N THR A 483 -21.83 -2.28 9.47
CA THR A 483 -22.08 -1.22 8.48
C THR A 483 -21.61 0.12 9.03
N ILE A 484 -21.69 1.18 8.23
CA ILE A 484 -21.49 2.56 8.73
C ILE A 484 -22.36 2.94 9.94
N TYR A 485 -23.48 2.24 10.18
CA TYR A 485 -24.38 2.48 11.32
C TYR A 485 -24.05 1.63 12.56
N SER A 486 -23.11 0.70 12.46
CA SER A 486 -22.66 -0.10 13.61
C SER A 486 -21.88 0.77 14.61
N PRO A 487 -21.92 0.45 15.92
CA PRO A 487 -21.16 1.19 16.92
C PRO A 487 -19.67 1.26 16.58
N TYR A 488 -19.10 2.47 16.60
CA TYR A 488 -17.71 2.72 16.20
C TYR A 488 -16.69 1.81 16.91
N GLU A 489 -16.80 1.72 18.24
CA GLU A 489 -15.93 0.88 19.07
C GLU A 489 -15.99 -0.60 18.68
N GLU A 490 -17.15 -1.09 18.22
CA GLU A 490 -17.30 -2.47 17.76
C GLU A 490 -16.49 -2.73 16.49
N ILE A 491 -16.51 -1.80 15.54
CA ILE A 491 -15.81 -1.93 14.25
C ILE A 491 -14.30 -1.95 14.47
N ILE A 492 -13.76 -0.99 15.22
CA ILE A 492 -12.31 -0.89 15.45
C ILE A 492 -11.77 -2.11 16.22
N ASN A 493 -12.51 -2.61 17.22
CA ASN A 493 -12.07 -3.77 18.00
C ASN A 493 -12.23 -5.10 17.23
N LYS A 494 -13.19 -5.19 16.30
CA LYS A 494 -13.24 -6.31 15.34
C LYS A 494 -12.04 -6.30 14.41
N MET A 495 -11.66 -5.13 13.89
CA MET A 495 -10.49 -5.00 13.03
C MET A 495 -9.20 -5.40 13.75
N ILE A 496 -9.03 -5.06 15.03
CA ILE A 496 -7.88 -5.50 15.84
C ILE A 496 -7.71 -7.03 15.82
N THR A 497 -8.82 -7.76 15.88
CA THR A 497 -8.82 -9.22 16.05
C THR A 497 -8.99 -10.00 14.75
N HIS A 498 -9.56 -9.38 13.71
CA HIS A 498 -9.94 -10.01 12.44
C HIS A 498 -9.51 -9.17 11.23
N PHE A 499 -8.40 -8.44 11.33
CA PHE A 499 -7.85 -7.65 10.21
C PHE A 499 -7.54 -8.52 8.98
N ASP A 500 -7.37 -9.83 9.14
CA ASP A 500 -7.19 -10.76 8.05
C ASP A 500 -8.51 -11.21 7.41
N ALA A 501 -9.67 -11.00 8.04
CA ALA A 501 -10.97 -11.40 7.48
C ALA A 501 -11.35 -10.58 6.24
N VAL A 502 -11.07 -9.27 6.27
CA VAL A 502 -11.39 -8.33 5.18
C VAL A 502 -10.70 -8.67 3.86
N GLY A 503 -11.40 -8.47 2.74
CA GLY A 503 -10.93 -8.91 1.44
C GLY A 503 -9.75 -8.11 0.88
N THR A 504 -8.80 -8.81 0.24
CA THR A 504 -7.77 -8.15 -0.59
C THR A 504 -8.28 -8.00 -2.03
N VAL A 505 -8.28 -6.78 -2.56
CA VAL A 505 -8.77 -6.44 -3.89
C VAL A 505 -7.75 -6.84 -4.96
N LEU A 506 -8.09 -7.82 -5.79
CA LEU A 506 -7.22 -8.41 -6.80
C LEU A 506 -7.94 -8.57 -8.14
N PRO A 507 -7.22 -8.49 -9.27
CA PRO A 507 -7.80 -8.61 -10.60
C PRO A 507 -8.28 -10.05 -10.87
N MET A 508 -9.46 -10.14 -11.47
CA MET A 508 -10.06 -11.37 -11.94
C MET A 508 -10.59 -11.17 -13.36
N LYS A 509 -10.25 -12.10 -14.26
CA LYS A 509 -10.70 -12.07 -15.65
C LYS A 509 -12.05 -12.79 -15.78
N LEU A 510 -13.00 -12.16 -16.44
CA LEU A 510 -14.25 -12.77 -16.89
C LEU A 510 -13.94 -13.70 -18.08
N GLU A 511 -14.48 -14.93 -18.08
CA GLU A 511 -14.25 -15.86 -19.19
C GLU A 511 -15.08 -15.43 -20.40
N GLU A 512 -14.50 -15.41 -21.59
CA GLU A 512 -15.21 -15.04 -22.82
C GLU A 512 -16.29 -16.08 -23.16
N LYS A 513 -17.57 -15.69 -23.10
CA LYS A 513 -18.62 -16.39 -23.85
C LYS A 513 -18.74 -15.78 -25.25
N ILE A 514 -18.78 -16.64 -26.27
CA ILE A 514 -19.10 -16.22 -27.65
C ILE A 514 -20.54 -15.72 -27.65
N THR A 515 -20.73 -14.41 -27.52
CA THR A 515 -22.04 -13.76 -27.65
C THR A 515 -22.02 -12.87 -28.89
N ASN A 516 -23.03 -13.03 -29.76
CA ASN A 516 -23.16 -12.33 -31.04
C ASN A 516 -23.62 -10.85 -30.90
N ASN A 517 -23.51 -10.24 -29.70
CA ASN A 517 -24.01 -8.90 -29.43
C ASN A 517 -22.89 -7.95 -28.98
N ASP A 518 -22.81 -6.81 -29.67
CA ASP A 518 -21.85 -5.71 -29.47
C ASP A 518 -22.29 -4.69 -28.39
N SER A 519 -23.25 -5.01 -27.53
CA SER A 519 -23.75 -4.04 -26.54
C SER A 519 -22.99 -4.10 -25.20
N THR A 520 -22.41 -2.95 -24.82
CA THR A 520 -21.82 -2.55 -23.53
C THR A 520 -21.19 -3.68 -22.73
N LYS A 521 -20.02 -4.14 -23.18
CA LYS A 521 -19.19 -5.04 -22.38
C LYS A 521 -18.55 -4.23 -21.25
N ILE A 522 -18.86 -4.61 -20.01
CA ILE A 522 -18.05 -4.21 -18.84
C ILE A 522 -16.59 -4.65 -19.06
N PRO A 523 -15.62 -4.11 -18.31
CA PRO A 523 -14.23 -4.53 -18.45
C PRO A 523 -14.06 -6.05 -18.30
N ASP A 524 -13.32 -6.69 -19.20
CA ASP A 524 -13.04 -8.15 -19.16
C ASP A 524 -12.23 -8.55 -17.93
N THR A 525 -11.53 -7.59 -17.31
CA THR A 525 -10.86 -7.75 -16.02
C THR A 525 -11.50 -6.81 -15.04
N VAL A 526 -12.02 -7.37 -13.94
CA VAL A 526 -12.57 -6.63 -12.81
C VAL A 526 -11.73 -6.90 -11.57
N GLN A 527 -11.67 -5.98 -10.63
CA GLN A 527 -10.98 -6.22 -9.36
C GLN A 527 -11.97 -6.58 -8.27
N VAL A 528 -11.66 -7.65 -7.54
CA VAL A 528 -12.55 -8.36 -6.63
C VAL A 528 -11.88 -8.48 -5.28
N ALA A 529 -12.61 -8.16 -4.21
CA ALA A 529 -12.14 -8.41 -2.85
C ALA A 529 -12.24 -9.91 -2.51
N LEU A 530 -11.11 -10.51 -2.14
CA LEU A 530 -11.00 -11.91 -1.76
C LEU A 530 -10.71 -12.02 -0.26
N THR A 531 -11.66 -12.52 0.52
CA THR A 531 -11.55 -12.71 1.98
C THR A 531 -10.57 -13.84 2.34
N SER A 532 -10.00 -13.80 3.55
CA SER A 532 -9.05 -14.81 4.01
C SER A 532 -9.66 -16.20 4.18
N SER A 533 -10.90 -16.33 4.64
CA SER A 533 -11.54 -17.64 4.80
C SER A 533 -11.64 -18.39 3.48
N TYR A 534 -12.11 -17.68 2.45
CA TYR A 534 -12.19 -18.21 1.10
C TYR A 534 -10.79 -18.52 0.53
N THR A 535 -9.82 -17.62 0.75
CA THR A 535 -8.44 -17.79 0.30
C THR A 535 -7.72 -18.95 1.00
N LYS A 536 -7.90 -19.13 2.31
CA LYS A 536 -7.35 -20.23 3.12
C LYS A 536 -7.95 -21.56 2.67
N ILE A 537 -9.26 -21.62 2.44
CA ILE A 537 -9.93 -22.83 1.92
C ILE A 537 -9.38 -23.19 0.54
N ILE A 538 -9.26 -22.22 -0.38
CA ILE A 538 -8.63 -22.44 -1.69
C ILE A 538 -7.19 -22.98 -1.54
N ASN A 539 -6.39 -22.36 -0.68
CA ASN A 539 -4.99 -22.74 -0.51
C ASN A 539 -4.82 -24.14 0.08
N ILE A 540 -5.68 -24.54 1.04
CA ILE A 540 -5.70 -25.90 1.59
C ILE A 540 -6.03 -26.90 0.47
N ILE A 541 -7.04 -26.60 -0.34
CA ILE A 541 -7.43 -27.46 -1.46
C ILE A 541 -6.30 -27.57 -2.50
N LEU A 542 -5.67 -26.45 -2.86
CA LEU A 542 -4.55 -26.43 -3.80
C LEU A 542 -3.34 -27.20 -3.26
N LYS A 543 -2.99 -27.04 -1.99
CA LYS A 543 -1.85 -27.75 -1.38
C LYS A 543 -2.05 -29.26 -1.40
N GLU A 544 -3.22 -29.74 -0.95
CA GLU A 544 -3.53 -31.17 -0.89
C GLU A 544 -3.63 -31.80 -2.29
N THR A 545 -4.15 -31.06 -3.27
CA THR A 545 -4.23 -31.52 -4.66
C THR A 545 -2.87 -31.53 -5.35
N ARG A 546 -2.00 -30.55 -5.08
CA ARG A 546 -0.60 -30.53 -5.55
C ARG A 546 0.22 -31.68 -4.98
N GLN A 547 0.10 -31.97 -3.68
CA GLN A 547 0.85 -33.05 -3.02
C GLN A 547 0.47 -34.44 -3.57
N LYS A 548 -0.71 -34.56 -4.19
CA LYS A 548 -1.23 -35.80 -4.80
C LYS A 548 -1.17 -35.81 -6.34
N LEU A 549 -0.65 -34.75 -6.99
CA LEU A 549 -0.48 -34.61 -8.46
C LEU A 549 -1.71 -35.08 -9.27
N ILE A 550 -2.90 -34.59 -8.94
CA ILE A 550 -4.14 -34.99 -9.62
C ILE A 550 -4.49 -33.97 -10.71
N ASP A 551 -4.54 -34.42 -11.98
CA ASP A 551 -4.84 -33.56 -13.15
C ASP A 551 -6.28 -33.00 -13.17
N LYS A 552 -7.16 -33.46 -12.28
CA LYS A 552 -8.56 -32.98 -12.14
C LYS A 552 -9.03 -33.04 -10.69
N VAL A 553 -9.44 -31.89 -10.16
CA VAL A 553 -10.04 -31.81 -8.83
C VAL A 553 -11.56 -32.00 -8.96
N THR A 554 -12.10 -33.05 -8.34
CA THR A 554 -13.54 -33.38 -8.37
C THR A 554 -14.26 -32.89 -7.12
N LYS A 555 -15.58 -32.72 -7.20
CA LYS A 555 -16.42 -32.28 -6.08
C LYS A 555 -16.24 -33.14 -4.84
N ASP A 556 -16.31 -34.46 -5.01
CA ASP A 556 -16.09 -35.41 -3.92
C ASP A 556 -14.71 -35.21 -3.27
N LYS A 557 -13.68 -34.87 -4.07
CA LYS A 557 -12.34 -34.63 -3.54
C LYS A 557 -12.22 -33.32 -2.78
N VAL A 558 -12.92 -32.27 -3.20
CA VAL A 558 -12.99 -31.01 -2.44
C VAL A 558 -13.79 -31.21 -1.16
N ILE A 559 -14.91 -31.93 -1.22
CA ILE A 559 -15.69 -32.29 -0.03
C ILE A 559 -14.83 -33.07 0.96
N GLU A 560 -14.06 -34.07 0.49
CA GLU A 560 -13.11 -34.83 1.29
C GLU A 560 -12.06 -33.91 1.91
N ILE A 561 -11.42 -33.03 1.12
CA ILE A 561 -10.37 -32.14 1.62
C ILE A 561 -10.91 -31.14 2.64
N ILE A 562 -12.07 -30.52 2.38
CA ILE A 562 -12.73 -29.59 3.31
C ILE A 562 -13.12 -30.35 4.58
N SER A 563 -13.72 -31.54 4.45
CA SER A 563 -14.11 -32.33 5.61
C SER A 563 -12.90 -32.75 6.45
N ASP A 564 -11.85 -33.28 5.82
CA ASP A 564 -10.68 -33.84 6.52
C ASP A 564 -9.74 -32.78 7.08
N ASN A 565 -9.53 -31.69 6.34
CA ASN A 565 -8.53 -30.68 6.68
C ASN A 565 -9.13 -29.42 7.30
N VAL A 566 -10.43 -29.16 7.10
CA VAL A 566 -11.08 -27.94 7.61
C VAL A 566 -12.09 -28.25 8.71
N LEU A 567 -12.93 -29.27 8.54
CA LEU A 567 -13.95 -29.61 9.55
C LEU A 567 -13.45 -30.58 10.63
N ASN A 568 -12.60 -31.55 10.27
CA ASN A 568 -12.17 -32.66 11.14
C ASN A 568 -10.79 -32.46 11.78
N SER A 569 -10.00 -31.45 11.38
CA SER A 569 -8.66 -31.29 11.91
C SER A 569 -8.72 -30.82 13.37
N PHE A 570 -8.63 -31.77 14.31
CA PHE A 570 -8.58 -31.51 15.76
C PHE A 570 -7.26 -30.86 16.22
N THR A 571 -6.32 -30.57 15.31
CA THR A 571 -4.93 -30.19 15.62
C THR A 571 -4.49 -28.84 15.08
N LEU A 572 -5.27 -28.21 14.20
CA LEU A 572 -5.08 -26.81 13.85
C LEU A 572 -6.21 -26.05 14.54
N GLN A 573 -5.88 -24.98 15.28
CA GLN A 573 -6.85 -23.98 15.69
C GLN A 573 -7.43 -23.34 14.42
N ILE A 574 -8.35 -24.03 13.76
CA ILE A 574 -9.06 -23.49 12.62
C ILE A 574 -10.02 -22.46 13.19
N ASP A 575 -9.80 -21.24 12.75
CA ASP A 575 -10.64 -20.08 12.96
C ASP A 575 -12.12 -20.46 12.76
N GLY A 576 -12.98 -20.09 13.72
CA GLY A 576 -14.41 -20.43 13.71
C GLY A 576 -15.11 -19.94 12.44
N ASP A 577 -14.60 -18.89 11.81
CA ASP A 577 -15.16 -18.35 10.58
C ASP A 577 -14.76 -19.15 9.33
N ILE A 578 -13.57 -19.77 9.31
CA ILE A 578 -13.20 -20.72 8.23
C ILE A 578 -14.10 -21.96 8.28
N LYS A 579 -14.43 -22.43 9.49
CA LYS A 579 -15.33 -23.57 9.66
C LYS A 579 -16.74 -23.24 9.17
N LYS A 580 -17.30 -22.08 9.54
CA LYS A 580 -18.60 -21.62 9.03
C LYS A 580 -18.60 -21.50 7.51
N GLU A 581 -17.54 -20.92 6.94
CA GLU A 581 -17.41 -20.77 5.49
C GLU A 581 -17.30 -22.13 4.79
N ALA A 582 -16.57 -23.08 5.37
CA ALA A 582 -16.49 -24.45 4.88
C ALA A 582 -17.85 -25.19 4.95
N GLU A 583 -18.57 -25.04 6.07
CA GLU A 583 -19.92 -25.60 6.22
C GLU A 583 -20.90 -24.96 5.22
N HIS A 584 -20.81 -23.65 5.02
CA HIS A 584 -21.59 -22.90 4.03
C HIS A 584 -21.29 -23.41 2.61
N LEU A 585 -20.00 -23.53 2.24
CA LEU A 585 -19.58 -24.07 0.94
C LEU A 585 -20.06 -25.51 0.71
N LEU A 586 -20.03 -26.37 1.73
CA LEU A 586 -20.53 -27.75 1.59
C LEU A 586 -22.06 -27.81 1.41
N ASN A 587 -22.78 -26.88 2.04
CA ASN A 587 -24.24 -26.79 1.95
C ASN A 587 -24.70 -26.03 0.70
N ASN A 588 -23.82 -25.24 0.07
CA ASN A 588 -24.11 -24.46 -1.12
C ASN A 588 -23.44 -25.10 -2.35
N SER A 589 -24.20 -25.93 -3.06
CA SER A 589 -23.71 -26.73 -4.19
C SER A 589 -23.12 -25.88 -5.32
N GLU A 590 -23.61 -24.66 -5.52
CA GLU A 590 -23.16 -23.73 -6.55
C GLU A 590 -21.80 -23.09 -6.20
N GLU A 591 -21.63 -22.64 -4.96
CA GLU A 591 -20.35 -22.09 -4.49
C GLU A 591 -19.24 -23.16 -4.47
N LEU A 592 -19.59 -24.41 -4.15
CA LEU A 592 -18.67 -25.54 -4.21
C LEU A 592 -18.21 -25.86 -5.65
N GLU A 593 -19.10 -25.80 -6.64
CA GLU A 593 -18.74 -25.93 -8.07
C GLU A 593 -17.81 -24.80 -8.54
N ASN A 594 -18.00 -23.60 -7.99
CA ASN A 594 -17.14 -22.46 -8.29
C ASN A 594 -15.73 -22.62 -7.72
N LEU A 595 -15.63 -23.14 -6.49
CA LEU A 595 -14.35 -23.46 -5.85
C LEU A 595 -13.58 -24.52 -6.66
N LEU A 596 -14.28 -25.56 -7.16
CA LEU A 596 -13.71 -26.60 -8.03
C LEU A 596 -13.08 -26.01 -9.29
N SER A 597 -13.79 -25.08 -9.92
CA SER A 597 -13.36 -24.43 -11.15
C SER A 597 -12.11 -23.55 -10.91
N LYS A 598 -12.03 -22.81 -9.80
CA LYS A 598 -10.84 -22.04 -9.39
C LYS A 598 -9.62 -22.91 -9.16
N VAL A 599 -9.79 -24.02 -8.46
CA VAL A 599 -8.68 -24.95 -8.16
C VAL A 599 -8.17 -25.58 -9.45
N GLN A 600 -9.07 -25.95 -10.36
CA GLN A 600 -8.70 -26.49 -11.68
C GLN A 600 -7.99 -25.45 -12.54
N GLN A 601 -8.44 -24.18 -12.55
CA GLN A 601 -7.80 -23.10 -13.30
C GLN A 601 -6.40 -22.80 -12.77
N THR A 602 -6.26 -22.69 -11.45
CA THR A 602 -4.95 -22.48 -10.81
C THR A 602 -3.97 -23.63 -11.11
N ASN A 603 -4.45 -24.87 -11.12
CA ASN A 603 -3.63 -26.02 -11.52
C ASN A 603 -3.22 -25.96 -13.01
N LYS A 604 -4.08 -25.47 -13.90
CA LYS A 604 -3.73 -25.26 -15.32
C LYS A 604 -2.67 -24.17 -15.49
N ASP A 605 -2.82 -23.04 -14.81
CA ASP A 605 -1.87 -21.92 -14.90
C ASP A 605 -0.47 -22.31 -14.40
N LEU A 606 -0.41 -23.20 -13.40
CA LEU A 606 0.85 -23.77 -12.89
C LEU A 606 1.46 -24.86 -13.79
N GLN A 607 0.65 -25.54 -14.61
CA GLN A 607 1.16 -26.48 -15.63
C GLN A 607 1.80 -25.74 -16.83
N ILE A 608 1.46 -24.47 -17.05
CA ILE A 608 1.99 -23.65 -18.17
C ILE A 608 3.42 -23.13 -17.91
N GLU A 609 3.92 -23.16 -16.66
CA GLU A 609 5.32 -22.80 -16.35
C GLU A 609 6.38 -23.88 -16.64
N TYR A 610 5.99 -25.06 -17.12
CA TYR A 610 6.93 -26.12 -17.55
C TYR A 610 6.96 -26.31 -19.07
N VAL A 611 7.40 -25.30 -19.81
CA VAL A 611 7.83 -25.51 -21.21
C VAL A 611 9.27 -26.02 -21.23
N LYS A 612 9.43 -27.26 -21.71
CA LYS A 612 10.70 -27.99 -21.85
C LYS A 612 11.75 -27.17 -22.64
N PRO A 613 13.03 -27.19 -22.25
CA PRO A 613 14.10 -26.48 -22.94
C PRO A 613 14.51 -27.28 -24.19
N ASN A 614 13.90 -27.04 -25.35
CA ASN A 614 14.44 -27.49 -26.63
C ASN A 614 13.75 -26.82 -27.82
N GLN A 615 14.08 -25.56 -28.10
CA GLN A 615 14.09 -25.05 -29.48
C GLN A 615 15.34 -24.20 -29.71
N LYS A 616 16.09 -24.58 -30.75
CA LYS A 616 17.31 -23.90 -31.21
C LYS A 616 17.00 -22.44 -31.54
N ILE A 617 17.60 -21.52 -30.78
CA ILE A 617 17.66 -20.11 -31.15
C ILE A 617 18.71 -19.98 -32.26
N VAL A 618 18.26 -19.69 -33.47
CA VAL A 618 19.10 -19.05 -34.49
C VAL A 618 19.40 -17.66 -33.95
N THR A 619 20.68 -17.38 -33.72
CA THR A 619 21.16 -16.21 -33.01
C THR A 619 20.88 -14.91 -33.79
N ILE A 620 20.34 -13.92 -33.07
CA ILE A 620 20.12 -12.52 -33.52
C ILE A 620 21.45 -11.79 -33.87
N HIS A 621 22.59 -12.46 -33.72
CA HIS A 621 23.93 -11.95 -34.01
C HIS A 621 24.21 -11.71 -35.52
N GLU A 622 23.38 -12.21 -36.45
CA GLU A 622 23.55 -11.91 -37.88
C GLU A 622 22.83 -10.64 -38.37
N ARG A 623 21.89 -10.08 -37.60
CA ARG A 623 21.20 -8.83 -37.99
C ARG A 623 21.87 -7.54 -37.51
N PHE A 624 22.72 -7.60 -36.49
CA PHE A 624 23.38 -6.40 -35.94
C PHE A 624 24.64 -5.94 -36.72
N ARG A 625 25.20 -6.75 -37.63
CA ARG A 625 26.42 -6.39 -38.38
C ARG A 625 26.22 -5.47 -39.60
N ARG A 626 24.99 -5.08 -39.95
CA ARG A 626 24.72 -4.25 -41.16
C ARG A 626 24.30 -2.79 -40.90
N ARG A 627 24.23 -2.33 -39.65
CA ARG A 627 23.73 -0.96 -39.35
C ARG A 627 24.77 0.03 -38.81
N PHE A 628 26.06 -0.31 -38.89
CA PHE A 628 27.18 0.57 -38.53
C PHE A 628 28.14 0.88 -39.69
N ASN A 629 27.68 0.74 -40.95
CA ASN A 629 28.36 1.29 -42.12
C ASN A 629 27.31 1.96 -43.03
N SER A 630 26.85 3.14 -42.62
CA SER A 630 26.37 4.27 -43.44
C SER A 630 25.94 5.40 -42.54
#